data_AF-A0A7C0YS75-F1
#
_entry.id   AF-A0A7C0YS75-F1
#
_cell.length_a   1.000
_cell.length_b   1.000
_cell.length_c   1.000
_cell.angle_alpha   90.00
_cell.angle_beta   90.00
_cell.angle_gamma   90.00
#
_symmetry.space_group_name_H-M   'P 1'
#
loop_
_entity.id
_entity.type
_entity.pdbx_description
1 polymer ?
#
loop_
_entity_poly.entity_id
_entity_poly.type
_entity_poly.pdbx_seq_one_letter_code
_entity_poly.pdbx_strand_id
1 'polypeptide(L)' 'MIEQKFIKESVKRQMIKEYLKERLAGAGFGGVEIQRTPMGTRITIIAERPG' A
#
# COMPACT_ATOMS: atom_id res chain seq x y z
N MET A 1 8.52 -4.21 -23.95
CA MET A 1 8.43 -5.00 -22.71
C MET A 1 8.38 -4.14 -21.43
N ILE A 2 7.80 -2.93 -21.48
CA ILE A 2 7.70 -2.03 -20.32
C ILE A 2 6.31 -2.16 -19.67
N GLU A 3 5.26 -2.31 -20.49
CA GLU A 3 3.88 -2.50 -20.05
C GLU A 3 3.70 -3.69 -19.10
N GLN A 4 4.30 -4.85 -19.38
CA GLN A 4 4.14 -6.02 -18.50
C GLN A 4 4.74 -5.80 -17.10
N LYS A 5 5.84 -5.04 -16.99
CA LYS A 5 6.41 -4.67 -15.68
C LYS A 5 5.51 -3.68 -14.96
N PHE A 6 4.98 -2.70 -15.70
CA PHE A 6 4.07 -1.70 -15.17
C PHE A 6 2.77 -2.33 -14.63
N ILE A 7 2.20 -3.27 -15.38
CA ILE A 7 0.99 -4.02 -14.97
C ILE A 7 1.30 -4.83 -13.70
N LYS A 8 2.41 -5.56 -13.66
CA LYS A 8 2.81 -6.34 -12.46
C LYS A 8 3.03 -5.47 -11.23
N GLU A 9 3.64 -4.29 -11.39
CA GLU A 9 3.82 -3.35 -10.29
C GLU A 9 2.50 -2.75 -9.79
N SER A 10 1.62 -2.35 -10.72
CA SER A 10 0.30 -1.81 -10.40
C SER A 10 -0.57 -2.85 -9.69
N VAL A 11 -0.59 -4.10 -10.17
CA VAL A 11 -1.30 -5.20 -9.53
C VAL A 11 -0.77 -5.46 -8.13
N LYS A 12 0.56 -5.47 -7.93
CA LYS A 12 1.15 -5.58 -6.58
C LYS A 12 0.75 -4.42 -5.66
N ARG A 13 0.77 -3.18 -6.15
CA ARG A 13 0.36 -2.00 -5.37
C ARG A 13 -1.10 -2.11 -4.95
N GLN A 14 -1.96 -2.54 -5.86
CA GLN A 14 -3.39 -2.68 -5.58
C GLN A 14 -3.67 -3.77 -4.54
N MET A 15 -3.05 -4.96 -4.67
CA MET A 15 -3.21 -6.03 -3.69
C MET A 15 -2.76 -5.61 -2.28
N ILE A 16 -1.64 -4.89 -2.17
CA ILE A 16 -1.16 -4.36 -0.88
C ILE A 16 -2.18 -3.37 -0.29
N LYS A 17 -2.74 -2.50 -1.14
CA LYS A 17 -3.74 -1.51 -0.72
C LYS A 17 -5.02 -2.19 -0.23
N GLU A 18 -5.52 -3.19 -0.94
CA GLU A 18 -6.71 -3.95 -0.53
C GLU A 18 -6.48 -4.72 0.77
N TYR A 19 -5.34 -5.40 0.90
CA TYR A 19 -4.99 -6.12 2.12
C TYR A 19 -4.93 -5.19 3.35
N LEU A 20 -4.28 -4.03 3.21
CA LEU A 20 -4.20 -3.05 4.29
C LEU A 20 -5.56 -2.44 4.59
N LYS A 21 -6.37 -2.15 3.58
CA LYS A 21 -7.73 -1.62 3.76
C LYS A 21 -8.60 -2.61 4.55
N GLU A 22 -8.55 -3.89 4.24
CA GLU A 22 -9.33 -4.91 4.94
C GLU A 22 -8.87 -5.09 6.40
N ARG A 23 -7.55 -5.16 6.62
CA ARG A 23 -6.98 -5.32 7.96
C ARG A 23 -7.16 -4.10 8.86
N LEU A 24 -7.11 -2.91 8.29
CA LEU A 24 -7.19 -1.64 9.01
C LEU A 24 -8.61 -1.04 8.98
N ALA A 25 -9.58 -1.73 8.39
CA ALA A 25 -10.99 -1.33 8.40
C ALA A 25 -11.52 -1.14 9.84
N GLY A 26 -11.03 -1.95 10.79
CA GLY A 26 -11.39 -1.84 12.22
C GLY A 26 -10.76 -0.64 12.94
N ALA A 27 -9.63 -0.13 12.47
CA ALA A 27 -8.85 0.95 13.08
C ALA A 27 -9.19 2.35 12.50
N GLY A 28 -10.06 2.42 11.48
CA GLY A 28 -10.33 3.64 10.72
C GLY A 28 -9.15 3.95 9.79
N PHE A 29 -9.09 3.28 8.65
CA PHE A 29 -8.03 3.50 7.66
C PHE A 29 -8.18 4.87 6.98
N GLY A 30 -7.31 5.83 7.34
CA GLY A 30 -7.26 7.17 6.76
C GLY A 30 -6.43 7.26 5.47
N GLY A 31 -5.48 6.34 5.26
CA GLY A 31 -4.70 6.27 4.03
C GLY A 31 -3.45 5.37 4.11
N VAL A 32 -2.90 5.02 2.94
CA VAL A 32 -1.59 4.37 2.84
C VAL A 32 -0.73 5.07 1.80
N GLU A 33 0.48 5.42 2.19
CA GLU A 33 1.50 5.94 1.29
C GLU A 33 2.62 4.90 1.15
N ILE A 34 2.90 4.48 -0.09
CA ILE A 34 3.93 3.49 -0.40
C ILE A 34 5.03 4.16 -1.20
N GLN A 35 6.15 4.43 -0.53
CA GLN A 35 7.34 5.04 -1.12
C GLN A 35 8.41 3.96 -1.31
N ARG A 36 8.71 3.65 -2.58
CA ARG A 36 9.81 2.73 -2.94
C ARG A 36 11.07 3.56 -3.09
N THR A 37 12.01 3.42 -2.17
CA THR A 37 13.36 3.99 -2.27
C THR A 37 14.34 2.89 -2.69
N PRO A 38 15.50 3.24 -3.28
CA PRO A 38 16.52 2.26 -3.61
C PRO A 38 16.99 1.44 -2.40
N MET A 39 16.87 2.00 -1.18
CA MET A 39 17.25 1.34 0.08
C MET A 39 16.15 0.41 0.64
N GLY A 40 14.90 0.51 0.19
CA GLY A 40 13.80 -0.29 0.71
C GLY A 40 12.42 0.26 0.36
N THR A 41 11.37 -0.32 0.92
CA THR A 41 10.00 0.19 0.77
C THR A 41 9.54 0.77 2.09
N ARG A 42 9.27 2.08 2.12
CA ARG A 42 8.61 2.74 3.25
C ARG A 42 7.10 2.70 3.02
N ILE A 43 6.37 2.17 3.99
CA ILE A 43 4.92 2.11 4.00
C ILE A 43 4.45 2.95 5.18
N THR A 44 3.83 4.09 4.89
CA THR A 44 3.23 4.97 5.91
C THR A 44 1.73 4.69 5.94
N ILE A 45 1.24 4.25 7.09
CA ILE A 45 -0.18 3.99 7.31
C ILE A 45 -0.73 5.14 8.14
N ILE A 46 -1.79 5.77 7.66
CA ILE A 46 -2.54 6.80 8.36
C ILE A 46 -3.83 6.14 8.84
N ALA A 47 -4.05 6.10 10.15
CA ALA A 47 -5.24 5.53 10.76
C ALA A 47 -5.82 6.52 11.79
N GLU A 48 -7.14 6.56 11.90
CA GLU A 48 -7.87 7.40 12.85
C GLU A 48 -7.74 6.90 14.29
N ARG A 49 -7.59 5.58 14.48
CA ARG A 49 -7.28 4.96 15.77
C ARG A 49 -6.10 4.00 15.61
N PRO A 50 -4.86 4.47 15.81
CA PRO A 50 -3.68 3.60 15.75
C PRO A 50 -3.50 2.70 16.98
N GLY A 51 -4.50 2.64 17.88
CA GLY A 51 -4.46 1.91 19.15
C GLY A 51 -5.08 0.53 19.04
#